data_AF-A0A958PSY6-F1
#
_entry.id   AF-A0A958PSY6-F1
#
_cell.length_a   1.000
_cell.length_b   1.000
_cell.length_c   1.000
_cell.angle_alpha   90.00
_cell.angle_beta   90.00
_cell.angle_gamma   90.00
#
_symmetry.space_group_name_H-M   'P 1'
#
loop_
_entity.id
_entity.type
_entity.pdbx_description
1 polymer ?
#
loop_
_entity_poly.entity_id
_entity_poly.type
_entity_poly.pdbx_seq_one_letter_code
_entity_poly.pdbx_strand_id
1 'polypeptide(L)'
;PAEQLAEIVGQLQELTLAFALKGLSPELQEKALLTLSHGQKRRLTDLTEGRQVSPGEIATAFAKVIEEVRSQITNGYLRLKEFDPSRVIEEDIEEKLALAPIFGTDSNDEEPAVSGEELVFELPGDKSNGDSSELQRQVNRLKNEVAQLKRENVRLKTQSTETKETLNKIKKLLAS
;
A
#
# COMPACT_ATOMS: atom_id res chain seq x y z
N PRO A 1 -17.34 -3.53 -8.98
CA PRO A 1 -16.97 -3.07 -7.61
C PRO A 1 -18.10 -3.26 -6.57
N ALA A 2 -19.33 -2.78 -6.82
CA ALA A 2 -20.44 -2.93 -5.86
C ALA A 2 -20.92 -4.40 -5.72
N GLU A 3 -20.99 -5.15 -6.82
CA GLU A 3 -21.39 -6.58 -6.82
C GLU A 3 -20.38 -7.46 -6.07
N GLN A 4 -19.08 -7.26 -6.33
CA GLN A 4 -17.98 -7.91 -5.61
C GLN A 4 -18.01 -7.64 -4.10
N LEU A 5 -18.35 -6.39 -3.71
CA LEU A 5 -18.53 -6.05 -2.31
C LEU A 5 -19.71 -6.78 -1.68
N ALA A 6 -20.83 -6.90 -2.39
CA ALA A 6 -22.00 -7.65 -1.91
C ALA A 6 -21.69 -9.16 -1.74
N GLU A 7 -20.89 -9.74 -2.62
CA GLU A 7 -20.46 -11.14 -2.53
C GLU A 7 -19.56 -11.39 -1.31
N ILE A 8 -18.55 -10.54 -1.10
CA ILE A 8 -17.67 -10.60 0.06
C ILE A 8 -18.51 -10.50 1.34
N VAL A 9 -19.36 -9.48 1.41
CA VAL A 9 -20.17 -9.15 2.57
C VAL A 9 -21.20 -10.24 2.91
N GLY A 10 -21.66 -11.02 1.93
CA GLY A 10 -22.58 -12.14 2.13
C GLY A 10 -21.95 -13.36 2.82
N GLN A 11 -20.62 -13.49 2.79
CA GLN A 11 -19.89 -14.61 3.40
C GLN A 11 -19.24 -14.26 4.74
N LEU A 12 -19.10 -12.96 5.05
CA LEU A 12 -18.53 -12.53 6.32
C LEU A 12 -19.48 -12.75 7.50
N GLN A 13 -18.91 -13.07 8.65
CA GLN A 13 -19.65 -13.13 9.91
C GLN A 13 -20.26 -11.77 10.25
N GLU A 14 -21.57 -11.75 10.58
CA GLU A 14 -22.33 -10.51 10.84
C GLU A 14 -21.69 -9.62 11.92
N LEU A 15 -21.15 -10.23 12.99
CA LEU A 15 -20.48 -9.48 14.07
C LEU A 15 -19.18 -8.81 13.60
N THR A 16 -18.38 -9.51 12.80
CA THR A 16 -17.13 -9.00 12.23
C THR A 16 -17.40 -7.84 11.29
N LEU A 17 -18.42 -7.98 10.44
CA LEU A 17 -18.86 -6.92 9.56
C LEU A 17 -19.38 -5.70 10.33
N ALA A 18 -20.17 -5.91 11.39
CA ALA A 18 -20.73 -4.83 12.18
C ALA A 18 -19.64 -3.99 12.88
N PHE A 19 -18.58 -4.64 13.38
CA PHE A 19 -17.43 -3.93 13.98
C PHE A 19 -16.56 -3.25 12.94
N ALA A 20 -16.33 -3.89 11.79
CA ALA A 20 -15.58 -3.29 10.69
C ALA A 20 -16.28 -2.01 10.18
N LEU A 21 -17.62 -2.03 10.06
CA LEU A 21 -18.41 -0.87 9.61
C LEU A 21 -18.30 0.34 10.55
N LYS A 22 -18.13 0.14 11.86
CA LYS A 22 -17.95 1.23 12.85
C LYS A 22 -16.56 1.88 12.77
N GLY A 23 -15.57 1.17 12.22
CA GLY A 23 -14.21 1.67 12.04
C GLY A 23 -13.98 2.44 10.74
N LEU A 24 -14.99 2.53 9.87
CA LEU A 24 -14.90 3.26 8.60
C LEU A 24 -15.21 4.74 8.76
N SER A 25 -14.74 5.56 7.82
CA SER A 25 -15.20 6.94 7.69
C SER A 25 -16.70 6.96 7.34
N PRO A 26 -17.46 8.00 7.76
CA PRO A 26 -18.91 8.05 7.55
C PRO A 26 -19.30 7.94 6.06
N GLU A 27 -18.48 8.48 5.16
CA GLU A 27 -18.68 8.39 3.71
C GLU A 27 -18.52 6.97 3.16
N LEU A 28 -17.52 6.23 3.66
CA LEU A 28 -17.29 4.83 3.24
C LEU A 28 -18.31 3.89 3.88
N GLN A 29 -18.74 4.20 5.10
CA GLN A 29 -19.79 3.48 5.79
C GLN A 29 -21.10 3.55 5.02
N GLU A 30 -21.50 4.74 4.53
CA GLU A 30 -22.71 4.89 3.71
C GLU A 30 -22.61 4.08 2.41
N LYS A 31 -21.48 4.13 1.71
CA LYS A 31 -21.23 3.33 0.51
C LYS A 31 -21.32 1.83 0.78
N ALA A 32 -20.75 1.34 1.88
CA ALA A 32 -20.82 -0.06 2.28
C ALA A 32 -22.24 -0.48 2.72
N LEU A 33 -23.00 0.44 3.32
CA LEU A 33 -24.40 0.20 3.62
C LEU A 33 -25.21 0.14 2.33
N LEU A 34 -24.96 0.97 1.32
CA LEU A 34 -25.70 0.90 0.04
C LEU A 34 -25.60 -0.46 -0.65
N THR A 35 -24.50 -1.20 -0.46
CA THR A 35 -24.33 -2.56 -1.01
C THR A 35 -25.06 -3.66 -0.22
N LEU A 36 -25.57 -3.35 0.98
CA LEU A 36 -26.24 -4.28 1.87
C LEU A 36 -27.77 -4.24 1.72
N SER A 37 -28.42 -5.40 1.86
CA SER A 37 -29.88 -5.47 1.93
C SER A 37 -30.42 -4.81 3.20
N HIS A 38 -31.67 -4.33 3.16
CA HIS A 38 -32.32 -3.69 4.32
C HIS A 38 -32.35 -4.61 5.57
N GLY A 39 -32.52 -5.92 5.37
CA GLY A 39 -32.49 -6.90 6.46
C GLY A 39 -31.10 -7.02 7.11
N GLN A 40 -30.02 -7.04 6.32
CA GLN A 40 -28.66 -7.08 6.83
C GLN A 40 -28.29 -5.79 7.57
N LYS A 41 -28.67 -4.62 7.02
CA LYS A 41 -28.47 -3.34 7.70
C LYS A 41 -29.06 -3.35 9.11
N ARG A 42 -30.31 -3.81 9.23
CA ARG A 42 -30.99 -3.91 10.52
C ARG A 42 -30.25 -4.83 11.49
N ARG A 43 -29.89 -6.05 11.06
CA ARG A 43 -29.15 -7.01 11.90
C ARG A 43 -27.80 -6.45 12.39
N LEU A 44 -27.06 -5.76 11.52
CA LEU A 44 -25.77 -5.16 11.87
C LEU A 44 -25.92 -3.98 12.83
N THR A 45 -26.97 -3.18 12.67
CA THR A 45 -27.30 -2.10 13.61
C THR A 45 -27.67 -2.69 14.97
N ASP A 46 -28.55 -3.68 15.02
CA ASP A 46 -28.99 -4.34 16.25
C ASP A 46 -27.80 -4.95 17.03
N LEU A 47 -26.81 -5.52 16.33
CA LEU A 47 -25.59 -6.10 16.92
C LEU A 47 -24.63 -5.07 17.52
N THR A 48 -24.74 -3.80 17.13
CA THR A 48 -23.86 -2.72 17.58
C THR A 48 -24.59 -1.67 18.42
N GLU A 49 -25.91 -1.75 18.50
CA GLU A 49 -26.73 -0.86 19.31
C GLU A 49 -26.47 -1.12 20.80
N GLY A 50 -26.16 -0.06 21.54
CA GLY A 50 -25.84 -0.15 22.97
C GLY A 50 -24.45 -0.68 23.33
N ARG A 51 -23.61 -1.07 22.35
CA ARG A 51 -22.23 -1.53 22.58
C ARG A 51 -21.21 -0.51 22.06
N GLN A 52 -20.27 -0.12 22.91
CA GLN A 52 -19.09 0.61 22.46
C GLN A 52 -18.05 -0.40 21.97
N VAL A 53 -17.76 -0.35 20.67
CA VAL A 53 -16.76 -1.23 20.05
C VAL A 53 -15.37 -0.67 20.34
N SER A 54 -14.49 -1.49 20.91
CA SER A 54 -13.12 -1.07 21.22
C SER A 54 -12.27 -0.95 19.94
N PRO A 55 -11.30 -0.03 19.87
CA PRO A 55 -10.36 0.05 18.75
C PRO A 55 -9.65 -1.27 18.43
N GLY A 56 -9.38 -2.10 19.46
CA GLY A 56 -8.78 -3.43 19.27
C GLY A 56 -9.72 -4.44 18.59
N GLU A 57 -11.02 -4.35 18.86
CA GLU A 57 -12.04 -5.19 18.22
C GLU A 57 -12.22 -4.79 16.76
N ILE A 58 -12.16 -3.48 16.47
CA ILE A 58 -12.20 -2.94 15.11
C ILE A 58 -10.99 -3.43 14.30
N ALA A 59 -9.78 -3.32 14.85
CA ALA A 59 -8.55 -3.78 14.19
C ALA A 59 -8.60 -5.30 13.91
N THR A 60 -9.08 -6.08 14.87
CA THR A 60 -9.27 -7.53 14.71
C THR A 60 -10.32 -7.84 13.65
N ALA A 61 -11.40 -7.08 13.60
CA ALA A 61 -12.45 -7.24 12.59
C ALA A 61 -11.91 -6.94 11.18
N PHE A 62 -11.12 -5.88 11.01
CA PHE A 62 -10.45 -5.59 9.73
C PHE A 62 -9.48 -6.69 9.33
N ALA A 63 -8.68 -7.23 10.25
CA ALA A 63 -7.77 -8.34 9.95
C ALA A 63 -8.52 -9.55 9.40
N LYS A 64 -9.65 -9.91 10.02
CA LYS A 64 -10.52 -11.01 9.57
C LYS A 64 -11.17 -10.73 8.21
N VAL A 65 -11.62 -9.50 7.96
CA VAL A 65 -12.16 -9.08 6.64
C VAL A 65 -11.09 -9.26 5.57
N ILE A 66 -9.85 -8.83 5.83
CA ILE A 66 -8.73 -8.94 4.89
C ILE A 66 -8.37 -10.41 4.62
N GLU A 67 -8.35 -11.24 5.67
CA GLU A 67 -8.10 -12.68 5.55
C GLU A 67 -9.16 -13.37 4.68
N GLU A 68 -10.44 -13.07 4.91
CA GLU A 68 -11.55 -13.61 4.12
C GLU A 68 -11.47 -13.16 2.66
N VAL A 69 -11.18 -11.88 2.40
CA VAL A 69 -10.98 -11.36 1.04
C VAL A 69 -9.80 -12.05 0.34
N ARG A 70 -8.68 -12.26 1.04
CA ARG A 70 -7.52 -13.00 0.49
C ARG A 70 -7.87 -14.46 0.20
N SER A 71 -8.64 -15.10 1.07
CA SER A 71 -9.15 -16.46 0.87
C SER A 71 -10.04 -16.51 -0.38
N GLN A 72 -10.97 -15.57 -0.54
CA GLN A 72 -11.86 -15.52 -1.71
C GLN A 72 -11.12 -15.27 -3.02
N ILE A 73 -10.05 -14.46 -3.02
CA ILE A 73 -9.18 -14.28 -4.18
C ILE A 73 -8.45 -15.59 -4.51
N THR A 74 -7.86 -16.24 -3.50
CA THR A 74 -7.08 -17.48 -3.67
C THR A 74 -7.94 -18.65 -4.16
N ASN A 75 -9.17 -18.74 -3.65
CA ASN A 75 -10.15 -19.75 -4.03
C ASN A 75 -10.84 -19.43 -5.37
N GLY A 76 -10.55 -18.27 -5.98
CA GLY A 76 -11.09 -17.86 -7.27
C GLY A 76 -12.54 -17.37 -7.25
N TYR A 77 -13.13 -17.15 -6.07
CA TYR A 77 -14.47 -16.57 -5.92
C TYR A 77 -14.46 -15.07 -6.23
N LEU A 78 -13.41 -14.35 -5.80
CA LEU A 78 -13.27 -12.93 -6.07
C LEU A 78 -12.25 -12.70 -7.19
N ARG A 79 -12.74 -12.38 -8.39
CA ARG A 79 -11.88 -11.92 -9.48
C ARG A 79 -11.67 -10.43 -9.33
N LEU A 80 -10.47 -10.02 -8.95
CA LEU A 80 -10.04 -8.62 -9.04
C LEU A 80 -10.17 -8.23 -10.51
N LYS A 81 -11.10 -7.33 -10.82
CA LYS A 81 -11.34 -6.89 -12.19
C LYS A 81 -10.09 -6.15 -12.65
N GLU A 82 -9.37 -6.78 -13.57
CA GLU A 82 -8.24 -6.30 -14.37
C GLU A 82 -7.46 -5.13 -13.74
N PHE A 83 -6.31 -5.43 -13.12
CA PHE A 83 -5.21 -4.49 -13.17
C PHE A 83 -4.91 -4.24 -14.66
N ASP A 84 -4.92 -2.97 -15.07
CA ASP A 84 -4.57 -2.55 -16.42
C ASP A 84 -3.24 -3.23 -16.82
N PRO A 85 -3.24 -4.17 -17.79
CA PRO A 85 -2.04 -4.90 -18.18
C PRO A 85 -0.92 -3.97 -18.66
N SER A 86 -1.27 -2.75 -19.10
CA SER A 86 -0.31 -1.72 -19.49
C SER A 86 0.42 -1.07 -18.32
N ARG A 87 -0.02 -1.32 -17.08
CA ARG A 87 0.61 -0.82 -15.84
C ARG A 87 1.37 -1.90 -15.07
N VAL A 88 1.46 -3.11 -15.61
CA VAL A 88 2.34 -4.14 -15.08
C VAL A 88 3.77 -3.73 -15.45
N ILE A 89 4.55 -3.38 -14.44
CA ILE A 89 5.99 -3.15 -14.61
C ILE A 89 6.61 -4.51 -14.95
N GLU A 90 7.04 -4.69 -16.20
CA GLU A 90 7.71 -5.91 -16.65
C GLU A 90 8.95 -6.18 -15.79
N GLU A 91 9.23 -7.43 -15.43
CA GLU A 91 10.38 -7.76 -14.58
C GLU A 91 11.73 -7.39 -15.23
N ASP A 92 11.74 -7.20 -16.55
CA ASP A 92 12.91 -6.85 -17.37
C ASP A 92 13.05 -5.34 -17.64
N ILE A 93 12.22 -4.47 -17.04
CA ILE A 93 12.33 -3.01 -17.26
C ILE A 93 13.70 -2.44 -16.84
N GLU A 94 14.32 -3.01 -15.82
CA GLU A 94 15.63 -2.56 -15.33
C GLU A 94 16.72 -2.84 -16.37
N GLU A 95 16.63 -3.97 -17.09
CA GLU A 95 17.54 -4.29 -18.19
C GLU A 95 17.29 -3.39 -19.40
N LYS A 96 16.02 -3.12 -19.75
CA LYS A 96 15.66 -2.24 -20.86
C LYS A 96 16.06 -0.78 -20.62
N LEU A 97 15.94 -0.29 -19.39
CA LEU A 97 16.40 1.05 -19.00
C LEU A 97 17.92 1.15 -18.94
N ALA A 98 18.62 0.07 -18.59
CA ALA A 98 20.08 0.02 -18.64
C ALA A 98 20.63 0.02 -20.09
N LEU A 99 19.86 -0.53 -21.04
CA LEU A 99 20.18 -0.55 -22.48
C LEU A 99 19.74 0.73 -23.22
N ALA A 100 18.79 1.49 -22.65
CA ALA A 100 18.39 2.77 -23.22
C ALA A 100 19.50 3.81 -23.01
N PRO A 101 19.97 4.50 -24.07
CA PRO A 101 20.91 5.61 -23.88
C PRO A 101 20.19 6.69 -23.06
N ILE A 102 20.72 6.98 -21.88
CA ILE A 102 20.18 7.93 -20.89
C ILE A 102 20.11 9.38 -21.44
N PHE A 103 20.61 9.65 -22.64
CA PHE A 103 20.48 10.94 -23.29
C PHE A 103 19.84 10.78 -24.67
N GLY A 104 18.63 11.33 -24.79
CA GLY A 104 17.98 11.57 -26.06
C GLY A 104 18.87 12.42 -26.95
N THR A 105 19.26 11.85 -28.09
CA THR A 105 19.47 12.63 -29.29
C THR A 105 18.10 12.99 -29.84
N ASP A 106 17.63 14.19 -29.55
CA ASP A 106 16.78 14.88 -30.50
C ASP A 106 17.35 16.28 -30.72
N SER A 107 17.79 16.52 -31.95
CA SER A 107 18.34 17.78 -32.43
C SER A 107 17.30 18.38 -33.36
N ASN A 108 16.64 19.47 -32.93
CA ASN A 108 16.55 20.73 -33.68
C ASN A 108 15.57 21.75 -33.04
N ASP A 109 16.09 22.98 -32.95
CA ASP A 109 15.43 24.29 -33.05
C ASP A 109 14.38 24.73 -32.01
N GLU A 110 14.83 25.47 -30.99
CA GLU A 110 14.75 26.95 -30.91
C GLU A 110 15.17 27.40 -29.50
N GLU A 111 16.33 28.03 -29.37
CA GLU A 111 16.65 28.83 -28.18
C GLU A 111 15.76 30.07 -28.14
N PRO A 112 15.29 30.44 -26.94
CA PRO A 112 15.62 31.77 -26.49
C PRO A 112 16.39 31.71 -25.16
N ALA A 113 17.57 32.31 -25.22
CA ALA A 113 18.42 32.62 -24.09
C ALA A 113 17.67 33.37 -22.98
N VAL A 114 17.73 32.86 -21.75
CA VAL A 114 17.69 33.71 -20.56
C VAL A 114 18.66 33.17 -19.51
N SER A 115 19.66 34.03 -19.27
CA SER A 115 20.53 34.19 -18.11
C SER A 115 20.26 33.31 -16.89
N GLY A 116 21.33 32.75 -16.35
CA GLY A 116 21.35 32.16 -15.02
C GLY A 116 20.81 33.13 -13.97
N GLU A 117 19.74 32.71 -13.32
CA GLU A 117 19.33 33.17 -12.01
C GLU A 117 19.24 31.95 -11.11
N GLU A 118 20.13 31.93 -10.14
CA GLU A 118 20.10 31.10 -8.95
C GLU A 118 18.73 31.33 -8.30
N LEU A 119 17.84 30.32 -8.34
CA LEU A 119 16.57 30.36 -7.63
C LEU A 119 16.83 30.28 -6.11
N VAL A 120 17.21 31.42 -5.54
CA VAL A 120 17.14 31.67 -4.10
C VAL A 120 15.66 31.77 -3.76
N PHE A 121 15.10 30.68 -3.23
CA PHE A 121 13.75 30.68 -2.67
C PHE A 121 13.79 31.41 -1.32
N GLU A 122 13.62 32.74 -1.33
CA GLU A 122 13.39 33.52 -0.12
C GLU A 122 11.95 33.30 0.38
N LEU A 123 11.81 32.55 1.48
CA LEU A 123 10.59 32.59 2.28
C LEU A 123 10.57 33.88 3.11
N PRO A 124 9.43 34.60 3.18
CA PRO A 124 9.31 35.73 4.08
C PRO A 124 9.30 35.21 5.52
N GLY A 125 10.28 35.69 6.31
CA GLY A 125 10.46 35.26 7.69
C GLY A 125 9.31 35.68 8.59
N ASP A 126 8.86 34.75 9.45
CA ASP A 126 8.30 35.10 10.74
C ASP A 126 8.74 34.11 11.84
N LYS A 127 9.49 34.66 12.78
CA LYS A 127 9.76 34.29 14.18
C LYS A 127 9.28 32.89 14.65
N SER A 128 10.22 31.94 14.76
CA SER A 128 10.17 30.86 15.76
C SER A 128 11.52 30.15 15.90
N ASN A 129 12.43 30.73 16.70
CA ASN A 129 13.78 30.19 16.95
C ASN A 129 13.81 28.89 17.81
N GLY A 130 12.68 28.19 17.96
CA GLY A 130 12.57 26.93 18.73
C GLY A 130 12.54 25.67 17.85
N ASP A 131 11.75 25.68 16.78
CA ASP A 131 11.36 24.45 16.05
C ASP A 131 12.41 23.98 15.02
N SER A 132 13.26 24.89 14.54
CA SER A 132 14.30 24.54 13.55
C SER A 132 15.28 23.51 14.10
N SER A 133 15.62 23.59 15.39
CA SER A 133 16.55 22.64 16.03
C SER A 133 15.95 21.23 16.18
N GLU A 134 14.64 21.13 16.36
CA GLU A 134 13.93 19.86 16.54
C GLU A 134 13.65 19.18 15.20
N LEU A 135 13.29 19.95 14.18
CA LEU A 135 13.19 19.48 12.80
C LEU A 135 14.54 18.95 12.30
N GLN A 136 15.64 19.63 12.61
CA GLN A 136 16.97 19.16 12.20
C GLN A 136 17.40 17.87 12.92
N ARG A 137 16.98 17.69 14.17
CA ARG A 137 17.15 16.42 14.90
C ARG A 137 16.28 15.30 14.31
N GLN A 138 15.04 15.59 13.90
CA GLN A 138 14.17 14.62 13.22
C GLN A 138 14.74 14.21 11.86
N VAL A 139 15.21 15.16 11.05
CA VAL A 139 15.87 14.89 9.76
C VAL A 139 17.09 13.98 9.96
N ASN A 140 17.93 14.24 10.97
CA ASN A 140 19.09 13.40 11.24
C ASN A 140 18.71 11.99 11.74
N ARG A 141 17.64 11.87 12.54
CA ARG A 141 17.10 10.56 12.95
C ARG A 141 16.60 9.76 11.76
N LEU A 142 15.79 10.38 10.89
CA LEU A 142 15.26 9.75 9.69
C LEU A 142 16.38 9.33 8.72
N LYS A 143 17.42 10.16 8.56
CA LYS A 143 18.60 9.79 7.75
C LYS A 143 19.30 8.55 8.28
N ASN A 144 19.46 8.44 9.59
CA ASN A 144 20.08 7.27 10.22
C ASN A 144 19.20 6.01 10.07
N GLU A 145 17.89 6.15 10.24
CA GLU A 145 16.92 5.07 10.08
C GLU A 145 16.88 4.57 8.64
N VAL A 146 16.87 5.47 7.65
CA VAL A 146 16.97 5.12 6.24
C VAL A 146 18.28 4.40 5.92
N ALA A 147 19.41 4.84 6.50
CA ALA A 147 20.69 4.17 6.32
C ALA A 147 20.69 2.75 6.93
N GLN A 148 20.06 2.58 8.09
CA GLN A 148 19.90 1.27 8.74
C GLN A 148 19.01 0.34 7.92
N LEU A 149 17.84 0.82 7.48
CA LEU A 149 16.90 0.06 6.65
C LEU A 149 17.53 -0.35 5.32
N LYS A 150 18.33 0.51 4.69
CA LYS A 150 19.07 0.15 3.46
C LYS A 150 20.03 -1.01 3.71
N ARG A 151 20.78 -1.01 4.82
CA ARG A 151 21.69 -2.12 5.16
C ARG A 151 20.93 -3.41 5.43
N GLU A 152 19.82 -3.32 6.15
CA GLU A 152 18.98 -4.48 6.44
C GLU A 152 18.34 -5.05 5.16
N ASN A 153 17.89 -4.18 4.26
CA ASN A 153 17.33 -4.60 2.97
C ASN A 153 18.37 -5.34 2.12
N VAL A 154 19.61 -4.84 2.06
CA VAL A 154 20.72 -5.53 1.37
C VAL A 154 20.97 -6.89 2.01
N ARG A 155 21.04 -6.97 3.35
CA ARG A 155 21.23 -8.23 4.08
C ARG A 155 20.10 -9.23 3.85
N LEU A 156 18.85 -8.78 3.82
CA LEU A 156 17.70 -9.65 3.55
C LEU A 156 17.71 -10.18 2.12
N LYS A 157 18.12 -9.34 1.15
CA LYS A 157 18.30 -9.77 -0.25
C LYS A 157 19.37 -10.86 -0.36
N THR A 158 20.53 -10.71 0.30
CA THR A 158 21.58 -11.74 0.28
C THR A 158 21.12 -13.04 0.94
N GLN A 159 20.42 -12.97 2.07
CA GLN A 159 19.84 -14.16 2.71
C GLN A 159 18.79 -14.84 1.81
N SER A 160 18.00 -14.06 1.08
CA SER A 160 17.01 -14.58 0.11
C SER A 160 17.69 -15.29 -1.06
N THR A 161 18.80 -14.76 -1.58
CA THR A 161 19.54 -15.44 -2.66
C THR A 161 20.19 -16.73 -2.17
N GLU A 162 20.82 -16.72 -0.99
CA GLU A 162 21.45 -17.91 -0.40
C GLU A 162 20.43 -19.03 -0.12
N THR A 163 19.26 -18.69 0.41
CA THR A 163 18.18 -19.66 0.66
C THR A 163 17.61 -20.23 -0.64
N LYS A 164 17.44 -19.43 -1.69
CA LYS A 164 17.06 -19.92 -3.02
C LYS A 164 18.10 -20.88 -3.60
N GLU A 165 19.38 -20.56 -3.47
CA GLU A 165 20.45 -21.43 -3.94
C GLU A 165 20.51 -22.77 -3.19
N THR A 166 20.40 -22.76 -1.86
CA THR A 166 20.37 -24.00 -1.08
C THR A 166 19.15 -24.85 -1.42
N LEU A 167 17.98 -24.23 -1.59
CA LEU A 167 16.77 -24.91 -2.03
C LEU A 167 16.93 -25.52 -3.43
N ASN A 168 17.55 -24.81 -4.37
CA ASN A 168 17.85 -25.33 -5.70
C ASN A 168 18.86 -26.50 -5.67
N LYS A 169 19.88 -26.44 -4.81
CA LYS A 169 20.81 -27.56 -4.59
C LYS A 169 20.10 -28.79 -4.05
N ILE A 170 19.21 -28.62 -3.05
CA ILE A 170 18.40 -29.71 -2.50
C ILE A 170 17.48 -30.32 -3.57
N LYS A 171 16.80 -29.48 -4.37
CA LYS A 171 15.97 -29.97 -5.48
C LYS A 171 16.77 -30.79 -6.49
N LYS A 172 17.99 -30.36 -6.84
CA LYS A 172 18.86 -31.11 -7.76
C LYS A 172 19.30 -32.46 -7.17
N LEU A 173 19.57 -32.53 -5.86
CA LEU A 173 19.91 -33.79 -5.18
C LEU A 173 18.73 -34.76 -5.09
N LEU A 174 17.49 -34.27 -4.97
CA LEU A 174 16.28 -35.11 -4.93
C LEU A 174 15.84 -35.58 -6.33
N ALA A 175 16.30 -34.92 -7.40
CA ALA A 175 15.97 -35.25 -8.78
C ALA A 175 17.03 -36.12 -9.48
N SER A 176 18.15 -36.43 -8.80
CA SER A 176 19.22 -37.32 -9.25
C SER A 176 19.22 -38.63 -8.49
#